data_AF-G8PVD9-F1
#
_entry.id   AF-G8PVD9-F1
#
_cell.length_a   1.000
_cell.length_b   1.000
_cell.length_c   1.000
_cell.angle_alpha   90.00
_cell.angle_beta   90.00
_cell.angle_gamma   90.00
#
_symmetry.space_group_name_H-M   'P 1'
#
loop_
_entity.id
_entity.type
_entity.pdbx_description
1 polymer ?
#
loop_
_entity_poly.entity_id
_entity_poly.type
_entity_poly.pdbx_seq_one_letter_code
_entity_poly.pdbx_strand_id
1 'polypeptide(L)'
;MGAMAISEETEKKRVLIFSGMSTSQSDTFYAHLEQSNPEINGSFRPKDLNEANYVVYLLKTWDDARFAPGAEELPEIFKHIEAIKKPATDVSLKAALSDDRDIRFIFYSLADSEYPSLECIANHLALEVSRKQGDHFENNMIRDCAAKLVSAND
;
A
#
# COMPACT_ATOMS: atom_id res chain seq x y z
N MET A 1 14.08 17.73 -40.37
CA MET A 1 13.88 18.47 -39.11
C MET A 1 13.26 17.48 -38.13
N GLY A 2 14.00 17.12 -37.09
CA GLY A 2 13.62 16.05 -36.17
C GLY A 2 12.53 16.51 -35.21
N ALA A 3 11.48 15.70 -35.08
CA ALA A 3 10.52 15.82 -33.99
C ALA A 3 11.18 15.24 -32.74
N MET A 4 11.55 16.09 -31.78
CA MET A 4 11.87 15.64 -30.44
C MET A 4 10.55 15.25 -29.77
N ALA A 5 10.34 13.95 -29.58
CA ALA A 5 9.35 13.46 -28.65
C ALA A 5 9.78 13.93 -27.26
N ILE A 6 9.08 14.92 -26.71
CA ILE A 6 9.11 15.16 -25.27
C ILE A 6 8.43 13.92 -24.70
N SER A 7 9.22 12.98 -24.20
CA SER A 7 8.70 11.90 -23.39
C SER A 7 8.05 12.58 -22.18
N GLU A 8 6.72 12.59 -22.11
CA GLU A 8 6.01 12.84 -20.87
C GLU A 8 6.55 11.81 -19.87
N GLU A 9 7.44 12.25 -19.00
CA GLU A 9 7.88 11.46 -17.87
C GLU A 9 6.62 11.23 -17.05
N THR A 10 6.05 10.03 -17.18
CA THR A 10 4.83 9.66 -16.47
C THR A 10 5.11 9.87 -14.99
N GLU A 11 4.40 10.80 -14.35
CA GLU A 11 4.68 11.14 -12.96
C GLU A 11 4.58 9.88 -12.11
N LYS A 12 5.72 9.49 -11.52
CA LYS A 12 5.79 8.28 -10.69
C LYS A 12 4.84 8.42 -9.50
N LYS A 13 4.09 7.35 -9.24
CA LYS A 13 3.15 7.23 -8.13
C LYS A 13 3.89 7.29 -6.80
N ARG A 14 3.32 8.02 -5.85
CA ARG A 14 3.89 8.27 -4.53
C ARG A 14 3.08 7.54 -3.47
N VAL A 15 3.77 6.82 -2.61
CA VAL A 15 3.17 5.99 -1.56
C VAL A 15 3.56 6.55 -0.20
N LEU A 16 2.57 6.91 0.61
CA LEU A 16 2.75 7.25 2.02
C LEU A 16 2.54 5.99 2.85
N ILE A 17 3.48 5.64 3.74
CA ILE A 17 3.39 4.42 4.56
C ILE A 17 3.43 4.79 6.05
N PHE A 18 2.36 4.43 6.77
CA PHE A 18 2.32 4.42 8.22
C PHE A 18 2.60 3.01 8.73
N SER A 19 3.66 2.86 9.52
CA SER A 19 4.09 1.55 10.04
C SER A 19 4.93 1.70 11.30
N GLY A 20 5.08 0.60 12.04
CA GLY A 20 6.05 0.49 13.14
C GLY A 20 7.46 0.07 12.70
N MET A 21 7.79 0.18 11.41
CA MET A 21 9.10 -0.20 10.88
C MET A 21 10.21 0.75 11.35
N SER A 22 11.42 0.24 11.54
CA SER A 22 12.61 1.07 11.69
C SER A 22 12.92 1.81 10.38
N THR A 23 13.78 2.83 10.43
CA THR A 23 14.24 3.57 9.24
C THR A 23 14.84 2.63 8.19
N SER A 24 15.71 1.71 8.59
CA SER A 24 16.34 0.76 7.65
C SER A 24 15.33 -0.19 7.02
N GLN A 25 14.35 -0.67 7.78
CA GLN A 25 13.26 -1.51 7.24
C GLN A 25 12.41 -0.74 6.24
N SER A 26 12.08 0.52 6.55
CA SER A 26 11.34 1.40 5.65
C SER A 26 12.10 1.63 4.34
N ASP A 27 13.41 1.92 4.41
CA ASP A 27 14.23 2.12 3.21
C ASP A 27 14.31 0.87 2.33
N THR A 28 14.48 -0.30 2.94
CA THR A 28 14.42 -1.58 2.22
C THR A 28 13.05 -1.81 1.58
N PHE A 29 11.97 -1.49 2.30
CA PHE A 29 10.60 -1.67 1.79
C PHE A 29 10.33 -0.78 0.57
N TYR A 30 10.70 0.50 0.62
CA TYR A 30 10.54 1.41 -0.52
C TYR A 30 11.43 1.05 -1.70
N ALA A 31 12.68 0.63 -1.46
CA ALA A 31 13.55 0.16 -2.52
C ALA A 31 12.97 -1.08 -3.22
N HIS A 32 12.42 -2.01 -2.44
CA HIS A 32 11.74 -3.19 -2.97
C HIS A 32 10.47 -2.84 -3.75
N LEU A 33 9.68 -1.87 -3.28
CA LEU A 33 8.51 -1.39 -4.01
C LEU A 33 8.86 -0.84 -5.39
N GLU A 34 9.88 0.01 -5.50
CA GLU A 34 10.31 0.58 -6.77
C GLU A 34 10.93 -0.50 -7.68
N GLN A 35 11.67 -1.45 -7.13
CA GLN A 35 12.19 -2.58 -7.89
C GLN A 35 11.08 -3.46 -8.46
N SER A 36 10.03 -3.72 -7.68
CA SER A 36 8.87 -4.53 -8.10
C SER A 36 7.89 -3.77 -8.99
N ASN A 37 7.83 -2.44 -8.89
CA ASN A 37 7.04 -1.57 -9.75
C ASN A 37 7.76 -0.23 -10.00
N PRO A 38 8.42 -0.06 -11.17
CA PRO A 38 9.13 1.16 -11.53
C PRO A 38 8.25 2.41 -11.67
N GLU A 39 6.92 2.28 -11.70
CA GLU A 39 5.99 3.41 -11.65
C GLU A 39 5.93 4.04 -10.25
N ILE A 40 6.42 3.37 -9.21
CA ILE A 40 6.52 3.91 -7.86
C ILE A 40 7.80 4.72 -7.70
N ASN A 41 7.69 5.91 -7.11
CA ASN A 41 8.85 6.67 -6.68
C ASN A 41 9.35 6.19 -5.30
N GLY A 42 10.20 5.18 -5.29
CA GLY A 42 10.80 4.61 -4.08
C GLY A 42 11.85 5.50 -3.42
N SER A 43 12.24 6.63 -4.02
CA SER A 43 13.13 7.62 -3.42
C SER A 43 12.39 8.75 -2.70
N PHE A 44 11.14 9.01 -3.07
CA PHE A 44 10.31 10.04 -2.47
C PHE A 44 9.59 9.51 -1.22
N ARG A 45 9.51 10.34 -0.18
CA ARG A 45 8.83 10.02 1.08
C ARG A 45 7.77 11.09 1.33
N PRO A 46 6.51 10.86 0.91
CA PRO A 46 5.43 11.79 1.20
C PRO A 46 5.35 12.04 2.71
N LYS A 47 5.09 13.29 3.10
CA LYS A 47 4.90 13.65 4.51
C LYS A 47 3.44 13.72 4.93
N ASP A 48 2.56 13.91 3.96
CA ASP A 48 1.12 14.03 4.16
C ASP A 48 0.34 13.45 2.97
N LEU A 49 -0.99 13.48 3.09
CA LEU A 49 -1.93 12.94 2.10
C LEU A 49 -1.88 13.70 0.77
N ASN A 50 -1.52 14.99 0.76
CA ASN A 50 -1.51 15.81 -0.45
C ASN A 50 -0.34 15.46 -1.36
N GLU A 51 0.72 14.89 -0.82
CA GLU A 51 1.90 14.45 -1.58
C GLU A 51 1.81 12.99 -2.06
N ALA A 52 0.71 12.28 -1.75
CA ALA A 52 0.57 10.86 -1.99
C ALA A 52 -0.56 10.50 -2.96
N ASN A 53 -0.36 9.46 -3.75
CA ASN A 53 -1.42 8.82 -4.54
C ASN A 53 -2.01 7.61 -3.80
N TYR A 54 -1.17 6.95 -2.98
CA TYR A 54 -1.54 5.80 -2.17
C TYR A 54 -1.12 6.04 -0.73
N VAL A 55 -1.98 5.66 0.22
CA VAL A 55 -1.73 5.72 1.66
C VAL A 55 -1.86 4.33 2.21
N VAL A 56 -0.79 3.85 2.84
CA VAL A 56 -0.67 2.46 3.28
C VAL A 56 -0.50 2.43 4.78
N TYR A 57 -1.33 1.63 5.44
CA TYR A 57 -1.26 1.36 6.87
C TYR A 57 -0.83 -0.08 7.10
N LEU A 58 0.35 -0.28 7.69
CA LEU A 58 0.81 -1.58 8.18
C LEU A 58 0.47 -1.67 9.67
N LEU A 59 -0.71 -2.18 9.97
CA LEU A 59 -1.23 -2.30 11.33
C LEU A 59 -0.79 -3.62 11.95
N LYS A 60 -0.47 -3.62 13.25
CA LYS A 60 -0.18 -4.88 13.94
C LYS A 60 -1.43 -5.77 13.96
N THR A 61 -2.57 -5.20 14.34
CA THR A 61 -3.90 -5.80 14.26
C THR A 61 -4.91 -4.78 13.72
N TRP A 62 -6.08 -5.25 13.27
CA TRP A 62 -7.18 -4.37 12.86
C TRP A 62 -7.66 -3.46 14.00
N ASP A 63 -7.52 -3.88 15.25
CA ASP A 63 -7.93 -3.09 16.43
C ASP A 63 -7.01 -1.88 16.65
N ASP A 64 -5.82 -1.87 16.04
CA ASP A 64 -4.88 -0.74 16.10
C ASP A 64 -5.26 0.38 15.11
N ALA A 65 -6.20 0.14 14.18
CA ALA A 65 -6.61 1.13 13.19
C ALA A 65 -7.09 2.43 13.84
N ARG A 66 -7.83 2.35 14.95
CA ARG A 66 -8.36 3.50 15.69
C ARG A 66 -7.29 4.41 16.31
N PHE A 67 -6.05 3.93 16.41
CA PHE A 67 -4.91 4.67 16.95
C PHE A 67 -3.91 5.08 15.86
N ALA A 68 -4.18 4.76 14.60
CA ALA A 68 -3.28 5.07 13.52
C ALA A 68 -3.30 6.58 13.20
N PRO A 69 -2.19 7.15 12.71
CA PRO A 69 -2.17 8.54 12.26
C PRO A 69 -3.26 8.83 11.22
N GLY A 70 -4.03 9.90 11.39
CA GLY A 70 -5.14 10.24 10.50
C GLY A 70 -6.49 9.65 10.92
N ALA A 71 -6.56 8.84 11.97
CA ALA A 71 -7.81 8.18 12.40
C ALA A 71 -8.88 9.19 12.88
N GLU A 72 -8.46 10.27 13.54
CA GLU A 72 -9.37 11.33 14.00
C GLU A 72 -9.82 12.23 12.85
N GLU A 73 -8.93 12.49 11.88
CA GLU A 73 -9.15 13.40 10.76
C GLU A 73 -9.91 12.74 9.60
N LEU A 74 -9.86 11.42 9.48
CA LEU A 74 -10.52 10.63 8.43
C LEU A 74 -11.51 9.60 9.01
N PRO A 75 -12.48 10.01 9.85
CA PRO A 75 -13.29 9.07 10.62
C PRO A 75 -14.10 8.10 9.75
N GLU A 76 -14.56 8.51 8.58
CA GLU A 76 -15.32 7.64 7.67
C GLU A 76 -14.46 6.54 7.03
N ILE A 77 -13.17 6.82 6.75
CA ILE A 77 -12.24 5.80 6.25
C ILE A 77 -12.03 4.74 7.33
N PHE A 78 -11.71 5.17 8.56
CA PHE A 78 -11.40 4.26 9.66
C PHE A 78 -12.62 3.51 10.18
N LYS A 79 -13.82 4.11 10.16
CA LYS A 79 -15.08 3.42 10.47
C LYS A 79 -15.36 2.27 9.50
N HIS A 80 -15.00 2.42 8.23
CA HIS A 80 -15.12 1.32 7.26
C HIS A 80 -14.19 0.17 7.63
N ILE A 81 -12.97 0.48 8.09
CA ILE A 81 -11.99 -0.51 8.53
C ILE A 81 -12.48 -1.26 9.78
N GLU A 82 -13.06 -0.58 10.76
CA GLU A 82 -13.63 -1.22 11.94
C GLU A 82 -14.78 -2.20 11.62
N ALA A 83 -15.49 -1.97 10.53
CA ALA A 83 -16.63 -2.78 10.10
C ALA A 83 -16.25 -4.02 9.25
N ILE A 84 -14.96 -4.23 8.95
CA ILE A 84 -14.50 -5.35 8.13
C ILE A 84 -14.80 -6.70 8.81
N LYS A 85 -15.31 -7.66 8.04
CA LYS A 85 -15.43 -9.06 8.49
C LYS A 85 -14.05 -9.71 8.55
N LYS A 86 -13.62 -10.08 9.75
CA LYS A 86 -12.36 -10.80 10.01
C LYS A 86 -12.54 -12.33 9.81
N PRO A 87 -11.50 -13.09 9.41
CA PRO A 87 -10.13 -12.65 9.12
C PRO A 87 -10.02 -12.01 7.73
N ALA A 88 -9.30 -10.89 7.66
CA ALA A 88 -8.91 -10.22 6.42
C ALA A 88 -7.44 -9.84 6.53
N THR A 89 -6.68 -10.03 5.46
CA THR A 89 -5.25 -9.69 5.40
C THR A 89 -5.05 -8.23 5.05
N ASP A 90 -5.81 -7.76 4.06
CA ASP A 90 -5.79 -6.38 3.59
C ASP A 90 -7.19 -5.89 3.24
N VAL A 91 -7.35 -4.56 3.24
CA VAL A 91 -8.51 -3.88 2.69
C VAL A 91 -8.06 -2.62 1.98
N SER A 92 -8.61 -2.38 0.80
CA SER A 92 -8.38 -1.16 0.03
C SER A 92 -9.66 -0.34 -0.13
N LEU A 93 -9.51 0.98 -0.02
CA LEU A 93 -10.59 1.96 -0.16
C LEU A 93 -10.13 3.08 -1.07
N LYS A 94 -11.07 3.62 -1.84
CA LYS A 94 -10.84 4.78 -2.69
C LYS A 94 -11.60 5.97 -2.09
N ALA A 95 -10.94 7.11 -1.98
CA ALA A 95 -11.56 8.36 -1.57
C ALA A 95 -11.23 9.46 -2.59
N ALA A 96 -12.18 10.35 -2.81
CA ALA A 96 -11.95 11.58 -3.54
C ALA A 96 -11.58 12.69 -2.54
N LEU A 97 -10.49 13.39 -2.80
CA LEU A 97 -10.10 14.58 -2.07
C LEU A 97 -10.91 15.80 -2.56
N SER A 98 -10.86 16.89 -1.80
CA SER A 98 -11.58 18.12 -2.14
C SER A 98 -11.10 18.82 -3.42
N ASP A 99 -9.95 18.41 -3.95
CA ASP A 99 -9.34 18.91 -5.19
C ASP A 99 -9.55 17.95 -6.38
N ASP A 100 -10.58 17.09 -6.30
CA ASP A 100 -10.94 16.07 -7.29
C ASP A 100 -9.87 14.99 -7.54
N ARG A 101 -8.79 14.97 -6.76
CA ARG A 101 -7.82 13.88 -6.81
C ARG A 101 -8.37 12.66 -6.10
N ASP A 102 -8.13 11.51 -6.72
CA ASP A 102 -8.40 10.22 -6.10
C ASP A 102 -7.18 9.76 -5.30
N ILE A 103 -7.41 9.40 -4.04
CA ILE A 103 -6.42 8.76 -3.19
C ILE A 103 -6.88 7.34 -2.85
N ARG A 104 -5.95 6.38 -2.87
CA ARG A 104 -6.23 5.00 -2.48
C ARG A 104 -5.62 4.70 -1.12
N PHE A 105 -6.45 4.32 -0.17
CA PHE A 105 -6.03 3.80 1.12
C PHE A 105 -5.92 2.28 1.05
N ILE A 106 -4.86 1.71 1.62
CA ILE A 106 -4.66 0.27 1.72
C ILE A 106 -4.21 -0.05 3.13
N PHE A 107 -4.93 -0.92 3.81
CA PHE A 107 -4.65 -1.33 5.18
C PHE A 107 -4.25 -2.80 5.16
N TYR A 108 -3.23 -3.14 5.95
CA TYR A 108 -2.79 -4.51 6.17
C TYR A 108 -2.83 -4.81 7.67
N SER A 109 -3.34 -5.98 8.05
CA SER A 109 -3.13 -6.53 9.40
C SER A 109 -2.00 -7.55 9.37
N LEU A 110 -0.94 -7.27 10.12
CA LEU A 110 0.27 -8.11 10.17
C LEU A 110 0.08 -9.37 11.02
N ALA A 111 -0.90 -9.40 11.94
CA ALA A 111 -1.09 -10.50 12.89
C ALA A 111 -2.45 -11.21 12.85
N ASP A 112 -3.49 -10.61 12.24
CA ASP A 112 -4.84 -11.23 12.18
C ASP A 112 -5.02 -12.23 11.03
N SER A 113 -3.99 -12.38 10.18
CA SER A 113 -3.94 -13.35 9.08
C SER A 113 -2.55 -14.00 9.03
N GLU A 114 -2.37 -15.08 8.26
CA GLU A 114 -1.10 -15.81 8.09
C GLU A 114 0.07 -14.83 7.89
N TYR A 115 0.81 -14.53 8.97
CA TYR A 115 1.77 -13.43 9.11
C TYR A 115 2.58 -13.16 7.83
N PRO A 116 2.15 -12.22 6.97
CA PRO A 116 2.82 -12.04 5.70
C PRO A 116 4.11 -11.26 5.93
N SER A 117 5.20 -11.69 5.30
CA SER A 117 6.46 -10.95 5.38
C SER A 117 6.31 -9.57 4.72
N LEU A 118 7.14 -8.62 5.15
CA LEU A 118 7.18 -7.29 4.54
C LEU A 118 7.45 -7.35 3.02
N GLU A 119 8.21 -8.33 2.56
CA GLU A 119 8.44 -8.57 1.13
C GLU A 119 7.15 -8.95 0.39
N CYS A 120 6.33 -9.83 0.98
CA CYS A 120 5.04 -10.20 0.41
C CYS A 120 4.11 -8.99 0.29
N ILE A 121 4.08 -8.14 1.33
CA ILE A 121 3.28 -6.92 1.35
C ILE A 121 3.79 -5.93 0.31
N ALA A 122 5.10 -5.75 0.19
CA ALA A 122 5.69 -4.85 -0.80
C ALA A 122 5.34 -5.29 -2.23
N ASN A 123 5.42 -6.59 -2.51
CA ASN A 123 5.04 -7.15 -3.81
C ASN A 123 3.53 -7.01 -4.09
N HIS A 124 2.68 -7.29 -3.09
CA HIS A 124 1.24 -7.07 -3.22
C HIS A 124 0.91 -5.61 -3.52
N LEU A 125 1.51 -4.69 -2.77
CA LEU A 125 1.34 -3.26 -2.95
C LEU A 125 1.85 -2.79 -4.31
N ALA A 126 2.99 -3.29 -4.78
CA ALA A 126 3.51 -3.01 -6.11
C ALA A 126 2.51 -3.37 -7.21
N LEU A 127 1.82 -4.51 -7.08
CA LEU A 127 0.72 -4.90 -7.98
C LEU A 127 -0.50 -4.01 -7.84
N GLU A 128 -0.94 -3.72 -6.61
CA GLU A 128 -2.11 -2.85 -6.36
C GLU A 128 -1.93 -1.45 -6.95
N VAL A 129 -0.70 -0.95 -6.95
CA VAL A 129 -0.33 0.33 -7.56
C VAL A 129 -0.39 0.27 -9.09
N SER A 130 -0.08 -0.86 -9.71
CA SER A 130 -0.17 -1.05 -11.17
C SER A 130 -1.59 -1.17 -11.70
N ARG A 131 -2.58 -1.41 -10.84
CA ARG A 131 -3.98 -1.65 -11.27
C ARG A 131 -4.57 -0.42 -11.95
N LYS A 132 -5.23 -0.63 -13.08
CA LYS A 132 -6.06 0.40 -13.72
C LYS A 132 -7.47 0.37 -13.13
N GLN A 133 -8.14 1.51 -13.16
CA GLN A 133 -9.52 1.61 -12.69
C GLN A 133 -10.42 0.72 -13.57
N GLY A 134 -11.10 -0.26 -12.97
CA GLY A 134 -11.96 -1.22 -13.67
C GLY A 134 -11.42 -2.65 -13.77
N ASP A 135 -10.16 -2.90 -13.38
CA ASP A 135 -9.58 -4.24 -13.38
C ASP A 135 -10.18 -5.11 -12.27
N HIS A 136 -10.92 -6.16 -12.65
CA HIS A 136 -11.31 -7.23 -11.74
C HIS A 136 -10.09 -8.14 -11.53
N PHE A 137 -9.57 -8.17 -10.31
CA PHE A 137 -8.35 -8.91 -9.97
C PHE A 137 -8.50 -9.53 -8.58
N GLU A 138 -8.39 -10.86 -8.52
CA GLU A 138 -8.24 -11.59 -7.26
C GLU A 138 -6.74 -11.66 -6.93
N ASN A 139 -6.29 -10.81 -5.99
CA ASN A 139 -4.90 -10.77 -5.56
C ASN A 139 -4.66 -11.81 -4.45
N ASN A 140 -4.33 -13.04 -4.84
CA ASN A 140 -3.94 -14.08 -3.88
C ASN A 140 -2.46 -13.99 -3.44
N MET A 141 -1.72 -12.96 -3.88
CA MET A 141 -0.27 -12.91 -3.74
C MET A 141 0.20 -12.92 -2.29
N ILE A 142 -0.52 -12.28 -1.37
CA ILE A 142 -0.12 -12.29 0.05
C ILE A 142 -0.19 -13.71 0.61
N ARG A 143 -1.30 -14.43 0.34
CA ARG A 143 -1.50 -15.82 0.74
C ARG A 143 -0.47 -16.75 0.08
N ASP A 144 -0.26 -16.60 -1.22
CA ASP A 144 0.66 -17.45 -1.97
C ASP A 144 2.12 -17.21 -1.56
N CYS A 145 2.45 -15.98 -1.16
CA CYS A 145 3.78 -15.62 -0.65
C CYS A 145 4.00 -16.12 0.78
N ALA A 146 2.98 -16.04 1.66
CA ALA A 146 3.03 -16.62 3.00
C ALA A 146 3.20 -18.15 2.94
N ALA A 147 2.51 -18.84 2.03
CA ALA A 147 2.61 -20.29 1.85
C ALA A 147 4.01 -20.75 1.39
N LYS A 148 4.69 -19.99 0.53
CA LYS A 148 6.05 -20.32 0.06
C LYS A 148 7.10 -20.28 1.16
N LEU A 149 6.93 -19.41 2.16
CA LEU A 149 7.84 -19.31 3.31
C LEU A 149 7.75 -20.51 4.25
N VAL A 150 6.57 -21.14 4.34
CA VAL A 150 6.39 -22.38 5.12
C VAL A 150 7.11 -23.55 4.43
N SER A 151 7.00 -23.65 3.10
CA SER A 151 7.65 -24.73 2.33
C SER A 151 9.17 -24.60 2.15
N ALA A 152 9.77 -23.46 2.49
CA ALA A 152 11.22 -23.25 2.39
C ALA A 152 11.98 -23.59 3.68
N ASN A 153 11.25 -23.91 4.76
CA ASN A 153 11.78 -24.27 6.08
C ASN A 153 11.52 -25.74 6.46
N ASP A 154 10.98 -26.55 5.54
CA ASP A 154 10.90 -28.02 5.60
C ASP A 154 11.95 -28.65 4.67
#